data_AF-A0A840Q6P6-F1
#
_entry.id   AF-A0A840Q6P6-F1
#
_cell.length_a   1.000
_cell.length_b   1.000
_cell.length_c   1.000
_cell.angle_alpha   90.00
_cell.angle_beta   90.00
_cell.angle_gamma   90.00
#
_symmetry.space_group_name_H-M   'P 1'
#
loop_
_entity.id
_entity.type
_entity.pdbx_description
1 polymer ?
#
loop_
_entity_poly.entity_id
_entity_poly.type
_entity_poly.pdbx_seq_one_letter_code
_entity_poly.pdbx_strand_id
1 'polypeptide(L)'
;MNEELETLSIAEAAAECGMDVDEFLTTMTLVGKMNPVGEDGYEPVGSGWVRVENPKECRTLINRPCWVQAWIDHNGLTVKRSGLVPEDDPVLAPVREFLADNRTELVSSEETEDDRWMWSLITTVYRVL
;
A
#
# COMPACT_ATOMS: atom_id res chain seq x y z
N MET A 1 -29.63 8.91 -9.13
CA MET A 1 -28.92 10.21 -9.22
C MET A 1 -27.45 9.82 -9.25
N ASN A 2 -26.87 9.75 -10.44
CA ASN A 2 -25.44 9.45 -10.58
C ASN A 2 -24.72 10.72 -10.15
N GLU A 3 -24.12 10.71 -8.98
CA GLU A 3 -23.09 11.71 -8.66
C GLU A 3 -21.95 11.46 -9.64
N GLU A 4 -21.84 12.33 -10.64
CA GLU A 4 -20.62 12.42 -11.44
C GLU A 4 -19.49 12.67 -10.45
N LEU A 5 -18.65 11.65 -10.25
CA LEU A 5 -17.40 11.80 -9.51
C LEU A 5 -16.56 12.82 -10.26
N GLU A 6 -16.57 14.06 -9.78
CA GLU A 6 -15.71 15.13 -10.30
C GLU A 6 -14.28 14.61 -10.30
N THR A 7 -13.72 14.49 -11.51
CA THR A 7 -12.38 13.96 -11.70
C THR A 7 -11.43 15.11 -11.43
N LEU A 8 -10.96 15.22 -10.20
CA LEU A 8 -9.93 16.19 -9.83
C LEU A 8 -8.64 15.87 -10.59
N SER A 9 -7.97 16.91 -11.08
CA SER A 9 -6.60 16.77 -11.59
C SER A 9 -5.65 16.42 -10.44
N ILE A 10 -4.49 15.82 -10.77
CA ILE A 10 -3.47 15.45 -9.77
C ILE A 10 -3.03 16.67 -8.95
N ALA A 11 -2.94 17.84 -9.59
CA ALA A 11 -2.58 19.10 -8.91
C ALA A 11 -3.65 19.55 -7.92
N GLU A 12 -4.93 19.40 -8.26
CA GLU A 12 -6.04 19.73 -7.35
C GLU A 12 -6.09 18.74 -6.19
N ALA A 13 -5.92 17.44 -6.45
CA ALA A 13 -5.87 16.42 -5.42
C ALA A 13 -4.67 16.60 -4.46
N ALA A 14 -3.50 16.97 -4.98
CA ALA A 14 -2.31 17.30 -4.18
C ALA A 14 -2.57 18.54 -3.31
N ALA A 15 -3.18 19.59 -3.88
CA ALA A 15 -3.52 20.82 -3.17
C ALA A 15 -4.56 20.58 -2.06
N GLU A 16 -5.58 19.76 -2.28
CA GLU A 16 -6.54 19.37 -1.24
C GLU A 16 -5.88 18.61 -0.08
N CYS A 17 -4.81 17.86 -0.36
CA CYS A 17 -4.03 17.16 0.65
C CYS A 17 -2.97 18.05 1.34
N GLY A 18 -2.82 19.32 0.93
CA GLY A 18 -1.78 20.21 1.42
C GLY A 18 -0.37 19.74 1.10
N MET A 19 -0.20 19.07 -0.04
CA MET A 19 1.05 18.50 -0.53
C MET A 19 1.46 19.12 -1.85
N ASP A 20 2.75 19.10 -2.15
CA ASP A 20 3.19 19.31 -3.53
C ASP A 20 2.90 18.05 -4.38
N VAL A 21 2.90 18.21 -5.70
CA VAL A 21 2.51 17.15 -6.65
C VAL A 21 3.46 15.96 -6.56
N ASP A 22 4.76 16.19 -6.35
CA ASP A 22 5.75 15.11 -6.29
C ASP A 22 5.62 14.33 -4.98
N GLU A 23 5.36 14.99 -3.86
CA GLU A 23 5.04 14.37 -2.56
C GLU A 23 3.74 13.55 -2.67
N PHE A 24 2.72 14.09 -3.33
CA PHE A 24 1.45 13.41 -3.55
C PHE A 24 1.61 12.17 -4.44
N LEU A 25 2.31 12.28 -5.57
CA LEU A 25 2.57 11.16 -6.49
C LEU A 25 3.45 10.08 -5.84
N THR A 26 4.47 10.49 -5.09
CA THR A 26 5.33 9.57 -4.33
C THR A 26 4.50 8.81 -3.32
N THR A 27 3.66 9.51 -2.56
CA THR A 27 2.81 8.85 -1.56
C THR A 27 1.79 7.92 -2.20
N MET A 28 1.16 8.33 -3.30
CA MET A 28 0.20 7.50 -4.02
C MET A 28 0.84 6.26 -4.65
N THR A 29 2.08 6.37 -5.11
CA THR A 29 2.89 5.24 -5.59
C THR A 29 3.27 4.30 -4.44
N LEU A 30 3.67 4.86 -3.29
CA LEU A 30 4.03 4.09 -2.08
C LEU A 30 2.84 3.32 -1.48
N VAL A 31 1.62 3.85 -1.60
CA VAL A 31 0.38 3.21 -1.14
C VAL A 31 -0.18 2.23 -2.19
N GLY A 32 0.50 2.05 -3.34
CA GLY A 32 0.09 1.11 -4.39
C GLY A 32 -1.19 1.51 -5.12
N LYS A 33 -1.55 2.81 -5.07
CA LYS A 33 -2.71 3.39 -5.75
C LYS A 33 -2.40 3.92 -7.14
N MET A 34 -1.11 4.02 -7.49
CA MET A 34 -0.65 4.27 -8.85
C MET A 34 0.45 3.27 -9.24
N ASN A 35 0.40 2.81 -10.50
CA ASN A 35 1.51 2.12 -11.15
C ASN A 35 2.29 3.16 -11.98
N PRO A 36 3.63 3.19 -11.91
CA PRO A 36 4.42 3.96 -12.85
C PRO A 36 4.32 3.38 -14.26
N VAL A 37 4.09 4.22 -15.26
CA VAL A 37 4.03 3.88 -16.69
C VAL A 37 4.96 4.81 -17.47
N GLY A 38 6.19 4.35 -17.69
CA GLY A 38 7.21 5.08 -18.47
C GLY A 38 7.94 6.16 -17.65
N GLU A 39 8.72 7.00 -18.34
CA GLU A 39 9.56 8.04 -17.72
C GLU A 39 8.76 9.21 -17.13
N ASP A 40 7.51 9.44 -17.60
CA ASP A 40 6.72 10.63 -17.25
C ASP A 40 5.24 10.35 -16.89
N GLY A 41 4.84 9.09 -16.65
CA GLY A 41 3.43 8.71 -16.51
C GLY A 41 3.11 7.85 -15.28
N TYR A 42 1.95 8.09 -14.67
CA TYR A 42 1.39 7.27 -13.60
C TYR A 42 -0.07 6.92 -13.92
N GLU A 43 -0.44 5.64 -13.81
CA GLU A 43 -1.82 5.18 -13.99
C GLU A 43 -2.41 4.68 -12.66
N PRO A 44 -3.68 5.01 -12.34
CA PRO A 44 -4.33 4.51 -11.14
C PRO A 44 -4.51 2.99 -11.19
N VAL A 45 -4.30 2.33 -10.06
CA VAL A 45 -4.48 0.88 -9.93
C VAL A 45 -5.98 0.58 -9.77
N GLY A 46 -6.68 0.41 -10.89
CA GLY A 46 -8.12 0.10 -10.93
C GLY A 46 -9.04 1.32 -11.04
N SER A 47 -10.33 1.07 -11.23
CA SER A 47 -11.37 2.07 -11.54
C SER A 47 -11.81 2.93 -10.35
N GLY A 48 -10.91 3.26 -9.42
CA GLY A 48 -11.30 4.01 -8.22
C GLY A 48 -10.13 4.67 -7.50
N TRP A 49 -10.31 5.96 -7.22
CA TRP A 49 -9.49 6.72 -6.28
C TRP A 49 -9.86 6.30 -4.86
N VAL A 50 -8.87 5.93 -4.05
CA VAL A 50 -9.09 5.78 -2.61
C VAL A 50 -8.42 6.98 -1.94
N ARG A 51 -9.21 7.87 -1.35
CA ARG A 51 -8.72 8.97 -0.50
C ARG A 51 -7.87 8.38 0.63
N VAL A 52 -6.62 8.84 0.77
CA VAL A 52 -5.81 8.59 1.99
C VAL A 52 -5.99 9.82 2.86
N GLU A 53 -6.76 9.69 3.94
CA GLU A 53 -6.74 10.70 5.00
C GLU A 53 -5.36 10.61 5.70
N ASN A 54 -4.55 11.66 5.59
CA ASN A 54 -3.18 11.78 6.12
C ASN A 54 -2.08 10.91 5.49
N PRO A 55 -1.46 11.38 4.39
CA PRO A 55 -0.34 10.67 3.74
C PRO A 55 1.00 10.76 4.51
N LYS A 56 1.08 11.61 5.55
CA LYS A 56 2.30 11.87 6.34
C LYS A 56 2.72 10.74 7.30
N GLU A 57 1.94 9.68 7.44
CA GLU A 57 2.23 8.57 8.35
C GLU A 57 2.44 7.23 7.65
N CYS A 58 2.41 7.19 6.31
CA CYS A 58 2.58 5.93 5.59
C CYS A 58 4.06 5.62 5.33
N ARG A 59 4.59 4.56 5.96
CA ARG A 59 5.98 4.11 5.76
C ARG A 59 6.01 2.74 5.10
N THR A 60 6.54 2.66 3.88
CA THR A 60 6.76 1.38 3.18
C THR A 60 8.00 0.67 3.72
N LEU A 61 7.85 -0.60 4.09
CA LEU A 61 8.95 -1.49 4.50
C LEU A 61 9.46 -2.34 3.34
N ILE A 62 8.54 -2.84 2.49
CA ILE A 62 8.85 -3.70 1.36
C ILE A 62 7.99 -3.27 0.17
N ASN A 63 8.61 -3.07 -0.99
CA ASN A 63 7.90 -2.86 -2.24
C ASN A 63 8.45 -3.79 -3.34
N ARG A 64 7.91 -5.00 -3.41
CA ARG A 64 8.14 -5.96 -4.49
C ARG A 64 6.79 -6.35 -5.10
N PRO A 65 6.34 -5.64 -6.15
CA PRO A 65 5.06 -5.88 -6.78
C PRO A 65 4.87 -7.36 -7.12
N CYS A 66 3.65 -7.86 -6.91
CA CYS A 66 3.24 -9.25 -7.19
C CYS A 66 3.92 -10.34 -6.33
N TRP A 67 4.81 -9.96 -5.40
CA TRP A 67 5.55 -10.89 -4.55
C TRP A 67 5.32 -10.59 -3.07
N VAL A 68 5.76 -9.41 -2.61
CA VAL A 68 5.62 -8.95 -1.22
C VAL A 68 5.53 -7.43 -1.18
N GLN A 69 4.53 -6.91 -0.50
CA GLN A 69 4.42 -5.50 -0.16
C GLN A 69 4.10 -5.37 1.33
N ALA A 70 4.76 -4.44 2.00
CA ALA A 70 4.52 -4.17 3.41
C ALA A 70 4.62 -2.68 3.69
N TRP A 71 3.64 -2.13 4.39
CA TRP A 71 3.59 -0.72 4.75
C TRP A 71 2.93 -0.51 6.11
N ILE A 72 3.32 0.56 6.76
CA ILE A 72 2.77 1.03 8.03
C ILE A 72 1.88 2.23 7.71
N ASP A 73 0.68 2.27 8.23
CA ASP A 73 -0.22 3.42 8.22
C ASP A 73 -0.76 3.70 9.64
N HIS A 74 -1.71 4.63 9.77
CA HIS A 74 -2.31 5.00 11.06
C HIS A 74 -3.05 3.85 11.77
N ASN A 75 -3.39 2.77 11.06
CA ASN A 75 -4.04 1.58 11.63
C ASN A 75 -3.04 0.49 12.03
N GLY A 76 -1.78 0.62 11.59
CA GLY A 76 -0.69 -0.30 11.91
C GLY A 76 0.03 -0.81 10.67
N LEU A 77 0.55 -2.04 10.74
CA LEU A 77 1.33 -2.67 9.66
C LEU A 77 0.44 -3.59 8.83
N THR A 78 0.39 -3.36 7.52
CA THR A 78 -0.20 -4.29 6.55
C THR A 78 0.89 -4.98 5.75
N VAL A 79 0.77 -6.30 5.61
CA VAL A 79 1.66 -7.15 4.80
C VAL A 79 0.82 -7.91 3.79
N LYS A 80 1.14 -7.75 2.52
CA LYS A 80 0.62 -8.54 1.41
C LYS A 80 1.74 -9.39 0.84
N ARG A 81 1.55 -10.70 0.74
CA ARG A 81 2.55 -11.62 0.15
C ARG A 81 1.89 -12.67 -0.72
N SER A 82 2.62 -13.16 -1.71
CA SER A 82 2.21 -14.34 -2.45
C SER A 82 2.20 -15.56 -1.51
N GLY A 83 1.27 -16.51 -1.71
CA GLY A 83 1.31 -17.79 -1.00
C GLY A 83 2.56 -18.62 -1.29
N LEU A 84 3.30 -18.30 -2.36
CA LEU A 84 4.59 -18.92 -2.67
C LEU A 84 5.74 -18.39 -1.80
N VAL A 85 5.56 -17.27 -1.10
CA VAL A 85 6.58 -16.68 -0.22
C VAL A 85 6.34 -17.19 1.21
N PRO A 86 7.17 -18.08 1.75
CA PRO A 86 6.98 -18.61 3.11
C PRO A 86 7.26 -17.55 4.19
N GLU A 87 6.78 -17.76 5.42
CA GLU A 87 6.89 -16.78 6.51
C GLU A 87 8.33 -16.52 6.98
N ASP A 88 9.22 -17.51 6.79
CA ASP A 88 10.64 -17.43 7.11
C ASP A 88 11.48 -16.84 5.96
N ASP A 89 10.86 -16.48 4.83
CA ASP A 89 11.58 -15.93 3.68
C ASP A 89 12.40 -14.67 4.09
N PRO A 90 13.67 -14.56 3.67
CA PRO A 90 14.51 -13.39 3.95
C PRO A 90 13.90 -12.06 3.49
N VAL A 91 13.05 -12.05 2.46
CA VAL A 91 12.37 -10.83 1.98
C VAL A 91 11.49 -10.20 3.06
N LEU A 92 10.99 -11.00 4.00
CA LEU A 92 10.15 -10.55 5.12
C LEU A 92 10.98 -10.10 6.34
N ALA A 93 12.32 -10.06 6.26
CA ALA A 93 13.16 -9.60 7.36
C ALA A 93 12.78 -8.19 7.89
N PRO A 94 12.51 -7.17 7.04
CA PRO A 94 12.10 -5.84 7.52
C PRO A 94 10.77 -5.86 8.30
N VAL A 95 9.85 -6.75 7.94
CA VAL A 95 8.59 -6.95 8.66
C VAL A 95 8.87 -7.55 10.03
N ARG A 96 9.69 -8.60 10.09
CA ARG A 96 10.04 -9.26 11.36
C ARG A 96 10.79 -8.32 12.31
N GLU A 97 11.72 -7.52 11.80
CA GLU A 97 12.41 -6.48 12.57
C GLU A 97 11.42 -5.47 13.15
N PHE A 98 10.49 -4.96 12.34
CA PHE A 98 9.46 -4.05 12.81
C PHE A 98 8.59 -4.66 13.93
N LEU A 99 8.15 -5.91 13.76
CA LEU A 99 7.34 -6.62 14.76
C LEU A 99 8.13 -6.91 16.06
N ALA A 100 9.45 -7.05 15.99
CA ALA A 100 10.29 -7.25 17.16
C ALA A 100 10.54 -5.93 17.94
N ASP A 101 10.70 -4.82 17.21
CA ASP A 101 10.98 -3.51 17.78
C ASP A 101 9.74 -2.82 18.36
N ASN A 102 8.54 -3.22 17.92
CA ASN A 102 7.28 -2.59 18.29
C ASN A 102 6.37 -3.57 19.02
N ARG A 103 5.58 -3.05 19.96
CA ARG A 103 4.48 -3.83 20.53
C ARG A 103 3.36 -3.89 19.51
N THR A 104 3.16 -5.06 18.91
CA THR A 104 2.12 -5.25 17.89
C THR A 104 1.17 -6.39 18.25
N GLU A 105 -0.07 -6.27 17.80
CA GLU A 105 -1.12 -7.30 17.91
C GLU A 105 -1.56 -7.72 16.50
N LEU A 106 -1.70 -9.03 16.27
CA LEU A 106 -2.26 -9.55 15.01
C LEU A 106 -3.77 -9.28 14.99
N VAL A 107 -4.24 -8.52 14.00
CA VAL A 107 -5.66 -8.18 13.82
C VAL A 107 -6.35 -9.19 12.91
N SER A 108 -5.74 -9.49 11.76
CA SER A 108 -6.28 -10.43 10.79
C SER A 108 -5.19 -11.06 9.94
N SER A 109 -5.50 -12.25 9.40
CA SER A 109 -4.71 -12.90 8.36
C SER A 109 -5.64 -13.71 7.47
N GLU A 110 -5.67 -13.39 6.18
CA GLU A 110 -6.57 -14.01 5.21
C GLU A 110 -5.78 -14.38 3.94
N GLU A 111 -6.16 -15.49 3.31
CA GLU A 111 -5.64 -15.92 2.02
C GLU A 111 -6.76 -15.97 0.99
N THR A 112 -6.51 -15.40 -0.19
CA THR A 112 -7.43 -15.37 -1.32
C THR A 112 -6.70 -15.76 -2.60
N GLU A 113 -7.39 -16.42 -3.53
CA GLU A 113 -6.86 -16.61 -4.89
C GLU A 113 -6.72 -15.25 -5.59
N ASP A 114 -5.53 -14.98 -6.12
CA ASP A 114 -5.23 -13.73 -6.81
C ASP A 114 -4.11 -13.96 -7.85
N ASP A 115 -4.47 -13.93 -9.13
CA ASP A 115 -3.54 -14.11 -10.25
C ASP A 115 -2.43 -13.04 -10.27
N ARG A 116 -2.70 -11.85 -9.72
CA ARG A 116 -1.70 -10.78 -9.63
C ARG A 116 -0.60 -11.11 -8.62
N TRP A 117 -0.88 -11.96 -7.63
CA TRP A 117 0.04 -12.33 -6.57
C TRP A 117 0.62 -13.73 -6.74
N MET A 118 0.84 -14.13 -8.00
CA MET A 118 1.32 -15.47 -8.33
C MET A 118 0.47 -16.55 -7.64
N TRP A 119 -0.82 -16.54 -7.96
CA TRP A 119 -1.82 -17.60 -7.69
C TRP A 119 -2.49 -17.54 -6.31
N SER A 120 -1.88 -16.94 -5.28
CA SER A 120 -2.61 -16.58 -4.07
C SER A 120 -2.01 -15.35 -3.39
N LEU A 121 -2.88 -14.55 -2.78
CA LEU A 121 -2.53 -13.39 -1.95
C LEU A 121 -2.85 -13.70 -0.50
N ILE A 122 -1.85 -13.58 0.36
CA ILE A 122 -2.00 -13.57 1.82
C ILE A 122 -1.90 -12.13 2.29
N THR A 123 -2.95 -11.64 2.96
CA THR A 123 -2.97 -10.33 3.61
C THR A 123 -2.99 -10.49 5.12
N THR A 124 -1.98 -9.95 5.79
CA THR A 124 -1.84 -9.96 7.24
C THR A 124 -1.80 -8.53 7.76
N VAL A 125 -2.62 -8.22 8.77
CA VAL A 125 -2.73 -6.89 9.36
C VAL A 125 -2.38 -6.95 10.84
N TYR A 126 -1.48 -6.08 11.27
CA TYR A 126 -1.07 -5.90 12.64
C TYR A 126 -1.42 -4.50 13.12
N ARG A 127 -1.88 -4.37 14.36
CA ARG A 127 -2.04 -3.08 15.05
C ARG A 127 -0.80 -2.80 15.89
N VAL A 128 -0.37 -1.54 15.92
CA VAL A 128 0.71 -1.06 16.82
C VAL A 128 0.09 -0.51 18.10
N LEU A 129 0.65 -0.85 19.27
CA LEU A 129 0.14 -0.53 20.62
C LEU A 129 0.92 0.59 21.32
#